data_AF-A0A949IBH3-F1
#
_entry.id   AF-A0A949IBH3-F1
#
_cell.length_a   1.000
_cell.length_b   1.000
_cell.length_c   1.000
_cell.angle_alpha   90.00
_cell.angle_beta   90.00
_cell.angle_gamma   90.00
#
_symmetry.space_group_name_H-M   'P 1'
#
loop_
_entity.id
_entity.type
_entity.pdbx_description
1 polymer ?
#
loop_
_entity_poly.entity_id
_entity_poly.type
_entity_poly.pdbx_seq_one_letter_code
_entity_poly.pdbx_strand_id
1 'polypeptide(L)'
;MTTIAQLPAASSVGAGDLLPVSQAGFVYSATVSQITANSQPVIAVPSGALLGRVSVGAGGPETVMPGMGLALSSGVLAATGADHAGFPVQTALELSEDIVINAAAGPGLLPVVALRGLFSAGQGVSIDTNGVITVTVSAIAGPAGPQGPEGPQGTPGPAGVAGQPGAGLLGPAVDTSTSSVGATDYVPLWQNGALAWIPFGQMLAGQTIDELPAAAPVADSDELLVAQSGNALSVQTFGSVWNYIQDKLPSAQQNIVELTANTVLDSTVHNNRVLIASAAMVLSANFENTGAGFICTLINLSAGEVTMGAGISSGSGGTVLPPGAMATLIGIRYSGGAFVWWNGLIPNAPTITIGTVAAPAAGVPFAIGGGIFNDAPSALDYSLDGGRPGWWQRAL
;
A
#
# COMPACT_ATOMS: atom_id res chain seq x y z
N MET A 1 4.21 -47.01 24.77
CA MET A 1 4.71 -46.22 23.62
C MET A 1 4.98 -44.81 24.14
N THR A 2 6.19 -44.29 23.93
CA THR A 2 6.50 -42.88 24.19
C THR A 2 5.74 -42.02 23.19
N THR A 3 5.02 -41.00 23.68
CA THR A 3 4.31 -40.05 22.81
C THR A 3 5.31 -39.03 22.26
N ILE A 4 4.99 -38.39 21.13
CA ILE A 4 5.86 -37.38 20.49
C ILE A 4 6.20 -36.23 21.46
N ALA A 5 5.29 -35.91 22.39
CA ALA A 5 5.48 -34.89 23.43
C ALA A 5 6.47 -35.29 24.53
N GLN A 6 6.89 -36.56 24.58
CA GLN A 6 7.85 -37.10 25.54
C GLN A 6 9.27 -37.20 24.97
N LEU A 7 9.47 -36.86 23.69
CA LEU A 7 10.81 -36.79 23.11
C LEU A 7 11.46 -35.46 23.54
N PRO A 8 12.74 -35.47 23.98
CA PRO A 8 13.48 -34.25 24.24
C PRO A 8 13.53 -33.34 23.00
N ALA A 9 13.38 -32.04 23.19
CA ALA A 9 13.55 -31.08 22.10
C ALA A 9 14.98 -31.17 21.56
N ALA A 10 15.13 -31.32 20.24
CA ALA A 10 16.43 -31.24 19.59
C ALA A 10 16.93 -29.79 19.66
N SER A 11 18.18 -29.59 20.10
CA SER A 11 18.81 -28.26 20.18
C SER A 11 19.31 -27.75 18.82
N SER A 12 19.40 -28.62 17.82
CA SER A 12 19.76 -28.29 16.44
C SER A 12 19.22 -29.33 15.48
N VAL A 13 18.91 -28.91 14.26
CA VAL A 13 18.51 -29.79 13.15
C VAL A 13 19.64 -29.84 12.13
N GLY A 14 20.16 -31.04 11.87
CA GLY A 14 21.19 -31.30 10.86
C GLY A 14 20.60 -31.66 9.50
N ALA A 15 21.38 -31.46 8.44
CA ALA A 15 20.95 -31.75 7.06
C ALA A 15 20.57 -33.24 6.83
N GLY A 16 21.12 -34.15 7.65
CA GLY A 16 20.82 -35.59 7.62
C GLY A 16 19.65 -36.02 8.49
N ASP A 17 19.06 -35.12 9.28
CA ASP A 17 17.95 -35.48 10.16
C ASP A 17 16.72 -35.86 9.34
N LEU A 18 16.03 -36.91 9.76
CA LEU A 18 14.84 -37.42 9.08
C LEU A 18 13.59 -36.74 9.61
N LEU A 19 12.84 -36.14 8.70
CA LEU A 19 11.52 -35.57 8.95
C LEU A 19 10.45 -36.52 8.42
N PRO A 20 9.40 -36.82 9.21
CA PRO A 20 8.25 -37.54 8.71
C PRO A 20 7.47 -36.65 7.73
N VAL A 21 7.23 -37.17 6.53
CA VAL A 21 6.44 -36.51 5.48
C VAL A 21 5.20 -37.35 5.21
N SER A 22 4.03 -36.78 5.44
CA SER A 22 2.75 -37.46 5.13
C SER A 22 2.29 -37.07 3.73
N GLN A 23 2.14 -38.04 2.82
CA GLN A 23 1.64 -37.82 1.47
C GLN A 23 0.71 -38.97 1.06
N ALA A 24 -0.48 -38.62 0.56
CA ALA A 24 -1.49 -39.59 0.09
C ALA A 24 -1.87 -40.66 1.13
N GLY A 25 -1.88 -40.30 2.42
CA GLY A 25 -2.24 -41.22 3.51
C GLY A 25 -1.12 -42.15 3.98
N PHE A 26 0.10 -42.02 3.43
CA PHE A 26 1.29 -42.74 3.86
C PHE A 26 2.30 -41.80 4.52
N VAL A 27 3.04 -42.31 5.52
CA VAL A 27 4.15 -41.59 6.17
C VAL A 27 5.48 -42.07 5.58
N TYR A 28 6.23 -41.15 5.01
CA TYR A 28 7.59 -41.35 4.49
C TYR A 28 8.59 -40.65 5.41
N SER A 29 9.88 -40.97 5.25
CA SER A 29 10.97 -40.20 5.87
C SER A 29 11.78 -39.51 4.77
N ALA A 30 11.99 -38.21 4.90
CA ALA A 30 12.90 -37.45 4.05
C ALA A 30 13.93 -36.73 4.93
N THR A 31 15.16 -36.61 4.43
CA THR A 31 16.17 -35.79 5.11
C THR A 31 15.80 -34.31 5.01
N VAL A 32 16.21 -33.50 5.99
CA VAL A 32 16.10 -32.04 5.94
C VAL A 32 16.70 -31.49 4.64
N SER A 33 17.82 -32.05 4.17
CA SER A 33 18.44 -31.70 2.90
C SER A 33 17.55 -31.98 1.68
N GLN A 34 16.78 -33.08 1.67
CA GLN A 34 15.88 -33.40 0.54
C GLN A 34 14.68 -32.45 0.49
N ILE A 35 14.17 -32.03 1.64
CA ILE A 35 13.06 -31.07 1.72
C ILE A 35 13.52 -29.66 1.33
N THR A 36 14.76 -29.29 1.68
CA THR A 36 15.32 -27.95 1.43
C THR A 36 16.14 -27.84 0.13
N ALA A 37 16.27 -28.92 -0.64
CA ALA A 37 17.09 -28.95 -1.86
C ALA A 37 16.69 -27.88 -2.91
N ASN A 38 15.44 -27.43 -2.88
CA ASN A 38 14.91 -26.39 -3.78
C ASN A 38 14.49 -25.11 -3.05
N SER A 39 14.70 -25.01 -1.74
CA SER A 39 14.48 -23.73 -1.05
C SER A 39 15.60 -22.77 -1.42
N GLN A 40 15.25 -21.59 -1.90
CA GLN A 40 16.22 -20.56 -2.24
C GLN A 40 17.01 -20.18 -0.98
N PRO A 41 18.35 -20.24 -1.00
CA PRO A 41 19.15 -19.81 0.14
C PRO A 41 18.86 -18.34 0.44
N VAL A 42 18.86 -17.98 1.73
CA VAL A 42 18.71 -16.59 2.18
C VAL A 42 19.74 -15.72 1.46
N ILE A 43 19.25 -14.73 0.72
CA ILE A 43 20.11 -13.72 0.08
C ILE A 43 20.41 -12.66 1.13
N ALA A 44 21.55 -12.78 1.80
CA ALA A 44 22.04 -11.77 2.73
C ALA A 44 22.82 -10.68 1.97
N VAL A 45 22.46 -9.43 2.19
CA VAL A 45 23.13 -8.26 1.60
C VAL A 45 23.65 -7.39 2.74
N PRO A 46 24.94 -7.04 2.75
CA PRO A 46 25.45 -6.05 3.70
C PRO A 46 24.68 -4.73 3.60
N SER A 47 24.49 -4.06 4.73
CA SER A 47 23.88 -2.72 4.76
C SER A 47 24.66 -1.76 3.85
N GLY A 48 23.95 -0.97 3.04
CA GLY A 48 24.53 -0.01 2.10
C GLY A 48 24.89 -0.57 0.72
N ALA A 49 24.63 -1.84 0.46
CA ALA A 49 24.85 -2.44 -0.87
C ALA A 49 23.54 -2.79 -1.60
N LEU A 50 23.61 -2.83 -2.93
CA LEU A 50 22.51 -3.25 -3.80
C LEU A 50 22.71 -4.70 -4.26
N LEU A 51 21.60 -5.41 -4.47
CA LEU A 51 21.61 -6.67 -5.21
C LEU A 51 21.54 -6.37 -6.70
N GLY A 52 22.58 -6.75 -7.43
CA GLY A 52 22.63 -6.62 -8.87
C GLY A 52 23.47 -7.74 -9.46
N ARG A 53 23.90 -7.59 -10.71
CA ARG A 53 24.90 -8.46 -11.33
C ARG A 53 25.81 -7.60 -12.18
N VAL A 54 27.11 -7.67 -11.94
CA VAL A 54 28.13 -7.00 -12.77
C VAL A 54 28.85 -7.99 -13.67
N SER A 55 28.73 -9.29 -13.41
CA SER A 55 29.23 -10.34 -14.29
C SER A 55 28.29 -10.66 -15.47
N VAL A 56 28.90 -11.01 -16.61
CA VAL A 56 28.21 -11.57 -17.78
C VAL A 56 28.09 -13.09 -17.62
N GLY A 57 26.88 -13.65 -17.71
CA GLY A 57 26.66 -15.12 -17.69
C GLY A 57 25.46 -15.57 -16.86
N ALA A 58 25.36 -16.87 -16.56
CA ALA A 58 24.45 -17.41 -15.56
C ALA A 58 25.14 -17.40 -14.19
N GLY A 59 24.50 -16.84 -13.17
CA GLY A 59 25.07 -16.70 -11.82
C GLY A 59 24.05 -16.15 -10.83
N GLY A 60 24.34 -16.29 -9.54
CA GLY A 60 23.54 -15.68 -8.48
C GLY A 60 23.65 -14.16 -8.47
N PRO A 61 22.82 -13.47 -7.67
CA PRO A 61 22.97 -12.05 -7.39
C PRO A 61 24.35 -11.73 -6.80
N GLU A 62 24.91 -10.60 -7.19
CA GLU A 62 26.19 -10.06 -6.72
C GLU A 62 25.96 -8.75 -5.97
N THR A 63 26.86 -8.46 -5.04
CA THR A 63 26.90 -7.17 -4.34
C THR A 63 27.36 -6.09 -5.30
N VAL A 64 26.53 -5.06 -5.49
CA VAL A 64 26.89 -3.87 -6.27
C VAL A 64 27.00 -2.68 -5.32
N MET A 65 28.17 -2.03 -5.33
CA MET A 65 28.32 -0.75 -4.63
C MET A 65 27.69 0.38 -5.45
N PRO A 66 26.92 1.28 -4.83
CA PRO A 66 26.54 2.54 -5.48
C PRO A 66 27.81 3.26 -5.98
N GLY A 67 27.75 3.81 -7.19
CA GLY A 67 28.84 4.63 -7.72
C GLY A 67 29.07 5.88 -6.86
N MET A 68 30.23 6.52 -7.05
CA MET A 68 30.50 7.84 -6.48
C MET A 68 29.36 8.80 -6.88
N GLY A 69 28.86 9.58 -5.93
CA GLY A 69 27.68 10.44 -6.13
C GLY A 69 26.35 9.81 -5.71
N LEU A 70 26.31 8.52 -5.32
CA LEU A 70 25.11 7.85 -4.82
C LEU A 70 25.34 7.25 -3.43
N ALA A 71 24.32 7.28 -2.57
CA ALA A 71 24.30 6.59 -1.29
C ALA A 71 22.98 5.84 -1.08
N LEU A 72 23.07 4.64 -0.54
CA LEU A 72 21.92 3.84 -0.11
C LEU A 72 21.83 3.88 1.42
N SER A 73 20.78 4.51 1.95
CA SER A 73 20.54 4.58 3.40
C SER A 73 19.07 4.29 3.70
N SER A 74 18.79 3.37 4.63
CA SER A 74 17.44 2.97 5.02
C SER A 74 16.52 2.60 3.84
N GLY A 75 17.08 1.95 2.81
CA GLY A 75 16.35 1.54 1.61
C GLY A 75 16.13 2.65 0.57
N VAL A 76 16.65 3.86 0.78
CA VAL A 76 16.57 4.97 -0.17
C VAL A 76 17.90 5.16 -0.87
N LEU A 77 17.90 5.09 -2.20
CA LEU A 77 19.04 5.47 -3.04
C LEU A 77 18.92 6.96 -3.38
N ALA A 78 19.88 7.75 -2.91
CA ALA A 78 19.89 9.21 -3.11
C ALA A 78 21.22 9.67 -3.70
N ALA A 79 21.16 10.76 -4.47
CA ALA A 79 22.36 11.46 -4.91
C ALA A 79 23.02 12.18 -3.72
N THR A 80 24.35 12.08 -3.60
CA THR A 80 25.15 12.73 -2.56
C THR A 80 25.91 13.95 -3.07
N GLY A 81 26.04 14.10 -4.39
CA GLY A 81 26.88 15.14 -4.99
C GLY A 81 28.39 14.90 -4.75
N ALA A 82 28.80 13.73 -4.26
CA ALA A 82 30.21 13.42 -4.03
C ALA A 82 31.02 13.32 -5.34
N ASP A 83 30.36 12.96 -6.43
CA ASP A 83 30.83 13.10 -7.81
C ASP A 83 31.25 14.54 -8.14
N HIS A 84 30.63 15.53 -7.49
CA HIS A 84 30.88 16.95 -7.73
C HIS A 84 31.96 17.55 -6.83
N ALA A 85 32.53 16.77 -5.90
CA ALA A 85 33.57 17.24 -4.99
C ALA A 85 34.87 17.67 -5.70
N GLY A 86 35.07 17.24 -6.95
CA GLY A 86 36.19 17.64 -7.79
C GLY A 86 36.02 18.98 -8.50
N PHE A 87 34.81 19.57 -8.53
CA PHE A 87 34.62 20.88 -9.14
C PHE A 87 35.15 21.99 -8.21
N PRO A 88 35.90 22.95 -8.76
CA PRO A 88 36.33 24.11 -7.98
C PRO A 88 35.10 24.90 -7.52
N VAL A 89 35.03 25.17 -6.21
CA VAL A 89 34.02 26.07 -5.66
C VAL A 89 34.34 27.47 -6.16
N GLN A 90 33.53 27.97 -7.09
CA GLN A 90 33.60 29.35 -7.51
C GLN A 90 32.82 30.24 -6.53
N THR A 91 33.49 31.27 -6.00
CA THR A 91 32.88 32.22 -5.07
C THR A 91 32.10 33.34 -5.76
N ALA A 92 32.20 33.43 -7.08
CA ALA A 92 31.47 34.37 -7.92
C ALA A 92 31.24 33.75 -9.29
N LEU A 93 30.08 34.04 -9.89
CA LEU A 93 29.75 33.69 -11.27
C LEU A 93 30.11 34.86 -12.18
N GLU A 94 30.90 34.62 -13.22
CA GLU A 94 31.16 35.58 -14.29
C GLU A 94 30.06 35.49 -15.36
N LEU A 95 29.72 36.62 -15.99
CA LEU A 95 28.67 36.66 -17.03
C LEU A 95 29.01 35.80 -18.27
N SER A 96 30.28 35.45 -18.45
CA SER A 96 30.76 34.56 -19.53
C SER A 96 30.65 33.07 -19.20
N GLU A 97 30.25 32.71 -17.99
CA GLU A 97 30.17 31.31 -17.58
C GLU A 97 28.83 30.68 -17.96
N ASP A 98 28.85 29.36 -18.10
CA ASP A 98 27.67 28.52 -18.27
C ASP A 98 27.44 27.72 -16.98
N ILE A 99 26.18 27.56 -16.61
CA ILE A 99 25.75 26.75 -15.47
C ILE A 99 25.18 25.45 -15.99
N VAL A 100 25.57 24.32 -15.39
CA VAL A 100 24.96 23.03 -15.68
C VAL A 100 23.58 22.97 -14.99
N ILE A 101 22.52 22.82 -15.78
CA ILE A 101 21.15 22.62 -15.31
C ILE A 101 20.77 21.18 -15.56
N ASN A 102 20.40 20.47 -14.50
CA ASN A 102 19.77 19.17 -14.62
C ASN A 102 18.25 19.35 -14.76
N ALA A 103 17.76 19.25 -16.00
CA ALA A 103 16.33 19.20 -16.29
C ALA A 103 15.89 17.76 -16.58
N ALA A 104 14.59 17.47 -16.55
CA ALA A 104 14.05 16.13 -16.83
C ALA A 104 14.46 15.56 -18.21
N ALA A 105 14.90 16.40 -19.15
CA ALA A 105 15.40 16.02 -20.47
C ALA A 105 16.92 15.71 -20.50
N GLY A 106 17.62 15.83 -19.38
CA GLY A 106 19.08 15.65 -19.24
C GLY A 106 19.82 16.94 -18.86
N PRO A 107 21.12 16.83 -18.56
CA PRO A 107 21.97 17.98 -18.24
C PRO A 107 22.14 18.89 -19.45
N GLY A 108 21.94 20.20 -19.25
CA GLY A 108 22.16 21.26 -20.25
C GLY A 108 23.00 22.40 -19.70
N LEU A 109 23.62 23.20 -20.57
CA LEU A 109 24.37 24.41 -20.19
C LEU A 109 23.48 25.64 -20.36
N LEU A 110 23.34 26.45 -19.30
CA LEU A 110 22.66 27.75 -19.34
C LEU A 110 23.67 28.87 -19.09
N PRO A 111 23.86 29.80 -20.04
CA PRO A 111 24.68 30.97 -19.82
C PRO A 111 24.21 31.78 -18.60
N VAL A 112 25.12 32.23 -17.75
CA VAL A 112 24.82 33.04 -16.55
C VAL A 112 23.99 34.29 -16.90
N VAL A 113 24.17 34.84 -18.10
CA VAL A 113 23.34 35.96 -18.60
C VAL A 113 21.84 35.62 -18.70
N ALA A 114 21.47 34.35 -18.88
CA ALA A 114 20.09 33.91 -19.01
C ALA A 114 19.37 33.70 -17.66
N LEU A 115 20.10 33.53 -16.54
CA LEU A 115 19.52 33.45 -15.19
C LEU A 115 18.69 34.69 -14.82
N ARG A 116 19.10 35.86 -15.31
CA ARG A 116 18.42 37.13 -15.02
C ARG A 116 17.01 37.18 -15.61
N GLY A 117 16.74 36.39 -16.65
CA GLY A 117 15.41 36.27 -17.26
C GLY A 117 14.41 35.44 -16.47
N LEU A 118 14.84 34.71 -15.43
CA LEU A 118 13.97 33.83 -14.64
C LEU A 118 13.24 34.57 -13.51
N PHE A 119 13.69 35.77 -13.14
CA PHE A 119 13.04 36.58 -12.11
C PHE A 119 12.16 37.63 -12.76
N SER A 120 10.83 37.48 -12.65
CA SER A 120 9.91 38.59 -12.88
C SER A 120 9.61 39.27 -11.55
N ALA A 121 9.83 40.59 -11.49
CA ALA A 121 9.52 41.34 -10.29
C ALA A 121 8.00 41.39 -10.12
N GLY A 122 7.49 40.95 -8.96
CA GLY A 122 6.07 41.04 -8.62
C GLY A 122 5.60 42.49 -8.48
N GLN A 123 4.28 42.70 -8.41
CA GLN A 123 3.70 44.02 -8.13
C GLN A 123 4.33 44.63 -6.86
N GLY A 124 4.95 45.81 -7.01
CA GLY A 124 5.65 46.49 -5.92
C GLY A 124 7.12 46.09 -5.72
N VAL A 125 7.71 45.29 -6.61
CA VAL A 125 9.14 44.95 -6.61
C VAL A 125 9.77 45.35 -7.94
N SER A 126 11.01 45.86 -7.94
CA SER A 126 11.82 46.05 -9.15
C SER A 126 13.21 45.42 -8.96
N ILE A 127 13.81 44.90 -10.04
CA ILE A 127 15.17 44.36 -10.05
C ILE A 127 15.93 45.08 -11.16
N ASP A 128 17.04 45.74 -10.83
CA ASP A 128 17.83 46.50 -11.81
C ASP A 128 18.86 45.64 -12.57
N THR A 129 19.59 46.26 -13.51
CA THR A 129 20.63 45.59 -14.30
C THR A 129 21.86 45.18 -13.49
N ASN A 130 21.99 45.59 -12.24
CA ASN A 130 23.02 45.13 -11.31
C ASN A 130 22.49 44.05 -10.34
N GLY A 131 21.20 43.70 -10.41
CA GLY A 131 20.56 42.73 -9.53
C GLY A 131 20.06 43.32 -8.21
N VAL A 132 19.97 44.65 -8.09
CA VAL A 132 19.44 45.30 -6.89
C VAL A 132 17.91 45.19 -6.86
N ILE A 133 17.39 44.60 -5.79
CA ILE A 133 15.95 44.44 -5.56
C ILE A 133 15.43 45.64 -4.75
N THR A 134 14.41 46.32 -5.27
CA THR A 134 13.74 47.44 -4.59
C THR A 134 12.29 47.08 -4.32
N VAL A 135 11.77 47.35 -3.11
CA VAL A 135 10.37 47.07 -2.72
C VAL A 135 9.63 48.37 -2.40
N THR A 136 8.43 48.53 -2.95
CA THR A 136 7.53 49.67 -2.69
C THR A 136 6.67 49.37 -1.46
N VAL A 137 6.86 50.14 -0.39
CA VAL A 137 6.35 49.89 0.97
C VAL A 137 4.81 49.95 1.10
N SER A 138 4.09 50.42 0.08
CA SER A 138 2.63 50.63 0.12
C SER A 138 1.77 49.35 0.14
N ALA A 139 2.37 48.14 0.05
CA ALA A 139 1.64 46.89 -0.18
C ALA A 139 1.39 46.01 1.08
N ILE A 140 1.89 46.36 2.27
CA ILE A 140 1.95 45.44 3.44
C ILE A 140 1.21 45.96 4.69
N ALA A 141 -0.01 46.47 4.55
CA ALA A 141 -0.84 46.80 5.73
C ALA A 141 -2.24 46.20 5.60
N GLY A 142 -2.45 45.02 6.21
CA GLY A 142 -3.78 44.48 6.47
C GLY A 142 -4.40 45.12 7.72
N PRO A 143 -5.73 45.27 7.80
CA PRO A 143 -6.40 45.86 8.98
C PRO A 143 -6.37 44.90 10.18
N ALA A 144 -6.13 45.45 11.37
CA ALA A 144 -6.13 44.70 12.63
C ALA A 144 -7.55 44.27 13.03
N GLY A 145 -7.72 42.98 13.37
CA GLY A 145 -9.00 42.42 13.82
C GLY A 145 -9.28 42.72 15.31
N PRO A 146 -10.55 42.90 15.71
CA PRO A 146 -10.92 43.13 17.11
C PRO A 146 -10.92 41.83 17.94
N GLN A 147 -10.49 41.94 19.20
CA GLN A 147 -10.41 40.84 20.17
C GLN A 147 -11.76 40.61 20.88
N GLY A 148 -12.20 39.36 20.96
CA GLY A 148 -13.46 38.97 21.60
C GLY A 148 -13.37 38.87 23.14
N PRO A 149 -14.50 39.05 23.87
CA PRO A 149 -14.54 38.98 25.33
C PRO A 149 -14.61 37.54 25.86
N GLU A 150 -14.06 37.35 27.06
CA GLU A 150 -13.95 36.09 27.79
C GLU A 150 -15.25 35.72 28.54
N GLY A 151 -15.63 34.42 28.52
CA GLY A 151 -16.88 33.92 29.12
C GLY A 151 -16.72 33.45 30.58
N PRO A 152 -17.77 33.54 31.44
CA PRO A 152 -17.69 33.16 32.84
C PRO A 152 -17.87 31.66 33.11
N GLN A 153 -17.21 31.17 34.17
CA GLN A 153 -17.16 29.76 34.60
C GLN A 153 -18.31 29.39 35.56
N GLY A 154 -18.92 28.21 35.37
CA GLY A 154 -20.09 27.71 36.13
C GLY A 154 -19.76 27.01 37.46
N THR A 155 -20.76 26.93 38.35
CA THR A 155 -20.66 26.40 39.73
C THR A 155 -20.93 24.88 39.86
N PRO A 156 -20.27 24.14 40.78
CA PRO A 156 -20.46 22.70 40.97
C PRO A 156 -21.77 22.30 41.72
N GLY A 157 -22.33 21.12 41.39
CA GLY A 157 -23.57 20.57 41.97
C GLY A 157 -23.38 19.67 43.21
N PRO A 158 -24.46 19.38 43.98
CA PRO A 158 -24.39 18.69 45.28
C PRO A 158 -24.41 17.14 45.21
N ALA A 159 -23.86 16.52 46.26
CA ALA A 159 -23.66 15.07 46.39
C ALA A 159 -24.90 14.29 46.87
N GLY A 160 -25.05 13.04 46.39
CA GLY A 160 -26.18 12.14 46.67
C GLY A 160 -26.07 11.31 47.96
N VAL A 161 -27.21 10.79 48.42
CA VAL A 161 -27.39 10.03 49.68
C VAL A 161 -27.20 8.50 49.52
N ALA A 162 -26.75 7.84 50.59
CA ALA A 162 -26.44 6.41 50.65
C ALA A 162 -27.67 5.51 50.91
N GLY A 163 -27.71 4.34 50.27
CA GLY A 163 -28.80 3.34 50.39
C GLY A 163 -28.60 2.30 51.51
N GLN A 164 -29.71 1.66 51.95
CA GLN A 164 -29.72 0.65 53.03
C GLN A 164 -29.52 -0.80 52.52
N PRO A 165 -28.97 -1.73 53.34
CA PRO A 165 -28.74 -3.14 52.98
C PRO A 165 -29.99 -4.04 53.14
N GLY A 166 -30.11 -5.04 52.25
CA GLY A 166 -31.28 -5.92 52.08
C GLY A 166 -31.33 -7.21 52.91
N ALA A 167 -32.53 -7.80 52.96
CA ALA A 167 -32.84 -9.10 53.56
C ALA A 167 -32.84 -10.22 52.49
N GLY A 168 -32.25 -11.38 52.82
CA GLY A 168 -32.09 -12.52 51.91
C GLY A 168 -33.40 -13.24 51.56
N LEU A 169 -33.51 -13.67 50.29
CA LEU A 169 -34.68 -14.35 49.72
C LEU A 169 -34.41 -15.82 49.37
N LEU A 170 -35.47 -16.63 49.52
CA LEU A 170 -35.59 -18.04 49.11
C LEU A 170 -35.64 -18.18 47.58
N GLY A 171 -35.00 -19.22 47.03
CA GLY A 171 -34.89 -19.45 45.58
C GLY A 171 -36.21 -19.85 44.89
N PRO A 172 -36.42 -19.45 43.62
CA PRO A 172 -37.67 -19.66 42.88
C PRO A 172 -37.84 -21.08 42.30
N ALA A 173 -39.09 -21.45 42.01
CA ALA A 173 -39.47 -22.74 41.41
C ALA A 173 -39.12 -22.82 39.91
N VAL A 174 -38.78 -24.04 39.46
CA VAL A 174 -38.12 -24.39 38.18
C VAL A 174 -38.90 -24.17 36.87
N ASP A 175 -40.05 -23.49 36.85
CA ASP A 175 -40.87 -23.28 35.63
C ASP A 175 -41.34 -21.82 35.42
N THR A 176 -40.57 -20.85 35.91
CA THR A 176 -40.92 -19.41 35.79
C THR A 176 -40.17 -18.75 34.63
N SER A 177 -40.89 -18.32 33.59
CA SER A 177 -40.38 -17.38 32.58
C SER A 177 -40.62 -15.95 33.08
N THR A 178 -39.55 -15.16 33.26
CA THR A 178 -39.66 -13.74 33.61
C THR A 178 -39.31 -12.87 32.41
N SER A 179 -40.02 -11.76 32.23
CA SER A 179 -39.73 -10.76 31.18
C SER A 179 -38.63 -9.76 31.60
N SER A 180 -38.18 -9.81 32.85
CA SER A 180 -37.04 -9.01 33.32
C SER A 180 -36.27 -9.76 34.41
N VAL A 181 -34.95 -9.64 34.39
CA VAL A 181 -34.04 -10.19 35.41
C VAL A 181 -33.43 -9.01 36.16
N GLY A 182 -33.69 -8.90 37.46
CA GLY A 182 -33.09 -7.92 38.36
C GLY A 182 -31.71 -8.37 38.85
N ALA A 183 -30.89 -7.42 39.33
CA ALA A 183 -29.53 -7.70 39.83
C ALA A 183 -29.50 -8.70 41.01
N THR A 184 -30.60 -8.86 41.74
CA THR A 184 -30.76 -9.81 42.84
C THR A 184 -31.30 -11.17 42.42
N ASP A 185 -31.71 -11.33 41.16
CA ASP A 185 -32.30 -12.58 40.70
C ASP A 185 -31.21 -13.64 40.57
N TYR A 186 -31.50 -14.86 40.98
CA TYR A 186 -30.52 -15.94 40.95
C TYR A 186 -30.56 -16.66 39.61
N VAL A 187 -29.39 -16.79 38.99
CA VAL A 187 -29.18 -17.65 37.83
C VAL A 187 -28.71 -19.02 38.33
N PRO A 188 -29.43 -20.11 38.03
CA PRO A 188 -28.95 -21.45 38.33
C PRO A 188 -27.71 -21.76 37.50
N LEU A 189 -26.68 -22.27 38.16
CA LEU A 189 -25.47 -22.80 37.55
C LEU A 189 -25.37 -24.28 37.89
N TRP A 190 -25.17 -25.13 36.88
CA TRP A 190 -24.88 -26.54 37.10
C TRP A 190 -23.38 -26.77 37.01
N GLN A 191 -22.72 -27.09 38.13
CA GLN A 191 -21.29 -27.36 38.16
C GLN A 191 -20.99 -28.63 38.95
N ASN A 192 -20.24 -29.55 38.34
CA ASN A 192 -19.80 -30.82 38.96
C ASN A 192 -20.93 -31.67 39.56
N GLY A 193 -22.10 -31.70 38.91
CA GLY A 193 -23.24 -32.49 39.37
C GLY A 193 -24.01 -31.88 40.55
N ALA A 194 -23.70 -30.63 40.92
CA ALA A 194 -24.43 -29.86 41.91
C ALA A 194 -25.06 -28.61 41.28
N LEU A 195 -26.26 -28.27 41.75
CA LEU A 195 -26.97 -27.06 41.41
C LEU A 195 -26.48 -25.95 42.34
N ALA A 196 -25.78 -24.97 41.78
CA ALA A 196 -25.36 -23.74 42.43
C ALA A 196 -26.22 -22.58 41.93
N TRP A 197 -26.19 -21.46 42.66
CA TRP A 197 -26.92 -20.25 42.29
C TRP A 197 -26.00 -19.06 42.44
N ILE A 198 -25.94 -18.19 41.45
CA ILE A 198 -25.23 -16.93 41.52
C ILE A 198 -26.25 -15.79 41.29
N PRO A 199 -26.22 -14.70 42.08
CA PRO A 199 -27.02 -13.53 41.73
C PRO A 199 -26.63 -13.04 40.32
N PHE A 200 -27.59 -12.59 39.53
CA PHE A 200 -27.35 -12.05 38.19
C PHE A 200 -26.36 -10.88 38.25
N GLY A 201 -26.46 -10.04 39.28
CA GLY A 201 -25.50 -8.98 39.58
C GLY A 201 -24.09 -9.46 39.96
N GLN A 202 -23.86 -10.76 40.17
CA GLN A 202 -22.52 -11.31 40.40
C GLN A 202 -21.91 -12.03 39.18
N MET A 203 -22.67 -12.29 38.11
CA MET A 203 -22.10 -12.91 36.89
C MET A 203 -21.14 -12.00 36.11
N LEU A 204 -21.20 -10.68 36.34
CA LEU A 204 -20.33 -9.66 35.73
C LEU A 204 -19.78 -8.65 36.76
N ALA A 205 -19.81 -8.99 38.05
CA ALA A 205 -19.68 -8.01 39.15
C ALA A 205 -20.67 -6.83 39.04
N GLY A 206 -21.76 -7.00 38.28
CA GLY A 206 -22.81 -6.01 38.06
C GLY A 206 -22.49 -5.00 36.95
N GLN A 207 -21.35 -5.12 36.28
CA GLN A 207 -20.95 -4.19 35.23
C GLN A 207 -21.54 -4.62 33.89
N THR A 208 -22.23 -3.69 33.22
CA THR A 208 -22.59 -3.85 31.82
C THR A 208 -21.37 -3.60 30.92
N ILE A 209 -21.42 -4.03 29.65
CA ILE A 209 -20.26 -3.90 28.72
C ILE A 209 -19.77 -2.44 28.60
N ASP A 210 -20.66 -1.47 28.77
CA ASP A 210 -20.40 -0.03 28.77
C ASP A 210 -19.82 0.51 30.09
N GLU A 211 -19.87 -0.28 31.17
CA GLU A 211 -19.28 0.06 32.48
C GLU A 211 -17.90 -0.58 32.70
N LEU A 212 -17.47 -1.47 31.80
CA LEU A 212 -16.12 -2.01 31.82
C LEU A 212 -15.10 -0.91 31.47
N PRO A 213 -13.97 -0.81 32.20
CA PRO A 213 -12.90 0.08 31.83
C PRO A 213 -12.39 -0.25 30.41
N ALA A 214 -11.92 0.77 29.69
CA ALA A 214 -11.33 0.57 28.37
C ALA A 214 -10.26 -0.53 28.44
N ALA A 215 -10.37 -1.53 27.57
CA ALA A 215 -9.39 -2.61 27.51
C ALA A 215 -8.00 -2.04 27.23
N ALA A 216 -6.97 -2.67 27.81
CA ALA A 216 -5.59 -2.40 27.43
C ALA A 216 -5.39 -2.70 25.93
N PRO A 217 -4.34 -2.16 25.29
CA PRO A 217 -3.99 -2.55 23.93
C PRO A 217 -3.85 -4.07 23.83
N VAL A 218 -4.29 -4.64 22.70
CA VAL A 218 -4.20 -6.07 22.45
C VAL A 218 -2.75 -6.55 22.57
N ALA A 219 -2.54 -7.65 23.28
CA ALA A 219 -1.25 -8.29 23.48
C ALA A 219 -1.25 -9.72 22.94
N ASP A 220 -0.08 -10.28 22.63
CA ASP A 220 0.06 -11.66 22.14
C ASP A 220 -0.43 -12.72 23.14
N SER A 221 -0.55 -12.36 24.41
CA SER A 221 -1.11 -13.20 25.48
C SER A 221 -2.64 -13.22 25.51
N ASP A 222 -3.29 -12.28 24.82
CA ASP A 222 -4.75 -12.20 24.82
C ASP A 222 -5.34 -13.41 24.10
N GLU A 223 -6.49 -13.84 24.59
CA GLU A 223 -7.09 -15.12 24.23
C GLU A 223 -8.29 -14.93 23.28
N LEU A 224 -8.33 -15.74 22.22
CA LEU A 224 -9.40 -15.77 21.23
C LEU A 224 -10.03 -17.17 21.19
N LEU A 225 -11.36 -17.21 21.19
CA LEU A 225 -12.11 -18.43 20.93
C LEU A 225 -11.94 -18.82 19.46
N VAL A 226 -11.25 -19.93 19.19
CA VAL A 226 -10.89 -20.33 17.81
C VAL A 226 -11.66 -21.53 17.30
N ALA A 227 -12.23 -22.35 18.18
CA ALA A 227 -12.98 -23.52 17.77
C ALA A 227 -13.99 -23.95 18.84
N GLN A 228 -15.05 -24.62 18.39
CA GLN A 228 -15.96 -25.36 19.24
C GLN A 228 -15.93 -26.82 18.82
N SER A 229 -15.73 -27.73 19.78
CA SER A 229 -15.85 -29.16 19.53
C SER A 229 -16.74 -29.78 20.61
N GLY A 230 -17.98 -30.10 20.22
CA GLY A 230 -19.01 -30.55 21.15
C GLY A 230 -19.35 -29.48 22.18
N ASN A 231 -19.20 -29.84 23.46
CA ASN A 231 -19.53 -28.97 24.61
C ASN A 231 -18.32 -28.17 25.12
N ALA A 232 -17.18 -28.19 24.41
CA ALA A 232 -15.98 -27.47 24.79
C ALA A 232 -15.68 -26.36 23.77
N LEU A 233 -15.25 -25.22 24.30
CA LEU A 233 -14.66 -24.12 23.54
C LEU A 233 -13.14 -24.21 23.64
N SER A 234 -12.46 -24.07 22.51
CA SER A 234 -11.01 -23.99 22.45
C SER A 234 -10.59 -22.53 22.32
N VAL A 235 -9.63 -22.15 23.14
CA VAL A 235 -9.05 -20.82 23.20
C VAL A 235 -7.60 -20.89 22.73
N GLN A 236 -7.15 -19.89 21.97
CA GLN A 236 -5.76 -19.72 21.59
C GLN A 236 -5.34 -18.28 21.84
N THR A 237 -4.06 -18.07 22.14
CA THR A 237 -3.55 -16.71 22.27
C THR A 237 -3.38 -16.05 20.90
N PHE A 238 -3.40 -14.71 20.84
CA PHE A 238 -3.12 -13.98 19.60
C PHE A 238 -1.75 -14.34 19.02
N GLY A 239 -0.73 -14.52 19.86
CA GLY A 239 0.60 -14.98 19.41
C GLY A 239 0.55 -16.35 18.75
N SER A 240 -0.24 -17.30 19.28
CA SER A 240 -0.41 -18.62 18.67
C SER A 240 -1.17 -18.56 17.35
N VAL A 241 -2.21 -17.73 17.27
CA VAL A 241 -2.96 -17.49 16.01
C VAL A 241 -2.04 -16.86 14.96
N TRP A 242 -1.23 -15.88 15.36
CA TRP A 242 -0.28 -15.23 14.47
C TRP A 242 0.78 -16.19 13.95
N ASN A 243 1.37 -17.04 14.81
CA ASN A 243 2.31 -18.07 14.39
C ASN A 243 1.67 -19.06 13.40
N TYR A 244 0.42 -19.45 13.64
CA TYR A 244 -0.32 -20.28 12.68
C TYR A 244 -0.50 -19.57 11.33
N ILE A 245 -0.88 -18.30 11.33
CA ILE A 245 -1.01 -17.51 10.10
C ILE A 245 0.33 -17.39 9.41
N GLN A 246 1.42 -17.06 10.11
CA GLN A 246 2.76 -16.96 9.54
C GLN A 246 3.28 -18.28 8.96
N ASP A 247 2.95 -19.42 9.58
CA ASP A 247 3.31 -20.74 9.04
C ASP A 247 2.52 -21.04 7.74
N LYS A 248 1.26 -20.62 7.68
CA LYS A 248 0.40 -20.89 6.52
C LYS A 248 0.54 -19.88 5.39
N LEU A 249 0.84 -18.61 5.68
CA LEU A 249 0.91 -17.53 4.69
C LEU A 249 1.89 -17.81 3.54
N PRO A 250 3.11 -18.35 3.76
CA PRO A 250 4.04 -18.69 2.68
C PRO A 250 3.51 -19.80 1.76
N SER A 251 2.70 -20.71 2.31
CA SER A 251 2.04 -21.78 1.55
C SER A 251 0.70 -21.38 0.95
N ALA A 252 0.14 -20.25 1.39
CA ALA A 252 -1.10 -19.69 0.88
C ALA A 252 -0.83 -19.05 -0.48
N GLN A 253 -0.72 -19.88 -1.51
CA GLN A 253 -0.64 -19.41 -2.88
C GLN A 253 -1.99 -18.83 -3.29
N GLN A 254 -1.97 -17.65 -3.91
CA GLN A 254 -3.16 -17.16 -4.60
C GLN A 254 -3.53 -18.20 -5.66
N ASN A 255 -4.80 -18.58 -5.72
CA ASN A 255 -5.26 -19.53 -6.73
C ASN A 255 -5.11 -18.86 -8.10
N ILE A 256 -4.31 -19.48 -8.97
CA ILE A 256 -4.08 -19.02 -10.34
C ILE A 256 -5.00 -19.80 -11.27
N VAL A 257 -5.65 -19.10 -12.21
CA VAL A 257 -6.42 -19.71 -13.30
C VAL A 257 -5.88 -19.17 -14.61
N GLU A 258 -5.39 -20.06 -15.47
CA GLU A 258 -4.96 -19.71 -16.81
C GLU A 258 -6.17 -19.70 -17.77
N LEU A 259 -6.28 -18.64 -18.55
CA LEU A 259 -7.29 -18.45 -19.57
C LEU A 259 -6.63 -18.53 -20.94
N THR A 260 -7.11 -19.44 -21.78
CA THR A 260 -6.55 -19.73 -23.11
C THR A 260 -7.51 -19.43 -24.25
N ALA A 261 -8.75 -19.02 -23.95
CA ALA A 261 -9.80 -18.70 -24.91
C ALA A 261 -10.78 -17.67 -24.34
N ASN A 262 -11.71 -17.19 -25.17
CA ASN A 262 -12.81 -16.33 -24.74
C ASN A 262 -13.51 -16.94 -23.52
N THR A 263 -13.62 -16.16 -22.45
CA THR A 263 -14.04 -16.65 -21.14
C THR A 263 -15.15 -15.77 -20.58
N VAL A 264 -16.18 -16.42 -20.03
CA VAL A 264 -17.21 -15.76 -19.23
C VAL A 264 -16.81 -15.85 -17.77
N LEU A 265 -16.64 -14.72 -17.10
CA LEU A 265 -16.32 -14.65 -15.68
C LEU A 265 -17.48 -15.21 -14.86
N ASP A 266 -17.11 -15.99 -13.86
CA ASP A 266 -17.99 -16.73 -12.96
C ASP A 266 -17.38 -16.72 -11.55
N SER A 267 -18.20 -16.54 -10.52
CA SER A 267 -17.72 -16.39 -9.15
C SER A 267 -17.23 -17.70 -8.52
N THR A 268 -17.68 -18.85 -9.02
CA THR A 268 -17.22 -20.16 -8.51
C THR A 268 -15.79 -20.42 -8.95
N VAL A 269 -15.49 -20.10 -10.21
CA VAL A 269 -14.18 -20.38 -10.82
C VAL A 269 -13.19 -19.25 -10.62
N HIS A 270 -13.62 -17.99 -10.67
CA HIS A 270 -12.71 -16.84 -10.83
C HIS A 270 -12.65 -15.90 -9.62
N ASN A 271 -13.58 -15.97 -8.66
CA ASN A 271 -13.59 -15.05 -7.52
C ASN A 271 -12.38 -15.27 -6.59
N ASN A 272 -11.77 -14.19 -6.14
CA ASN A 272 -10.55 -14.15 -5.33
C ASN A 272 -9.35 -14.89 -5.97
N ARG A 273 -9.24 -14.83 -7.30
CA ARG A 273 -8.16 -15.50 -8.06
C ARG A 273 -7.32 -14.52 -8.88
N VAL A 274 -6.12 -14.97 -9.22
CA VAL A 274 -5.29 -14.35 -10.26
C VAL A 274 -5.57 -15.08 -11.56
N LEU A 275 -6.03 -14.33 -12.56
CA LEU A 275 -6.33 -14.81 -13.89
C LEU A 275 -5.16 -14.46 -14.80
N ILE A 276 -4.60 -15.46 -15.47
CA ILE A 276 -3.52 -15.28 -16.44
C ILE A 276 -4.09 -15.48 -17.83
N ALA A 277 -4.22 -14.43 -18.61
CA ALA A 277 -4.57 -14.56 -20.02
C ALA A 277 -3.31 -14.88 -20.83
N SER A 278 -3.22 -16.10 -21.37
CA SER A 278 -2.08 -16.53 -22.20
C SER A 278 -2.36 -16.46 -23.70
N ALA A 279 -3.59 -16.12 -24.10
CA ALA A 279 -3.98 -15.82 -25.47
C ALA A 279 -4.77 -14.50 -25.56
N ALA A 280 -4.80 -13.91 -26.75
CA ALA A 280 -5.74 -12.82 -27.05
C ALA A 280 -7.17 -13.34 -26.91
N MET A 281 -8.04 -12.61 -26.21
CA MET A 281 -9.38 -13.10 -25.90
C MET A 281 -10.37 -11.98 -25.59
N VAL A 282 -11.65 -12.32 -25.64
CA VAL A 282 -12.74 -11.51 -25.11
C VAL A 282 -13.14 -12.07 -23.75
N LEU A 283 -13.11 -11.23 -22.73
CA LEU A 283 -13.71 -11.51 -21.42
C LEU A 283 -15.12 -10.94 -21.37
N SER A 284 -16.08 -11.70 -20.90
CA SER A 284 -17.42 -11.21 -20.56
C SER A 284 -17.77 -11.57 -19.13
N ALA A 285 -18.82 -10.98 -18.57
CA ALA A 285 -19.27 -11.29 -17.22
C ALA A 285 -20.63 -11.99 -17.23
N ASN A 286 -20.80 -13.04 -16.42
CA ASN A 286 -22.11 -13.64 -16.13
C ASN A 286 -22.69 -13.06 -14.82
N PHE A 287 -23.66 -12.17 -14.95
CA PHE A 287 -24.26 -11.45 -13.82
C PHE A 287 -25.19 -12.25 -12.94
N GLU A 288 -25.56 -13.46 -13.36
CA GLU A 288 -26.25 -14.40 -12.49
C GLU A 288 -25.34 -14.71 -11.27
N ASN A 289 -24.03 -14.80 -11.50
CA ASN A 289 -23.05 -15.24 -10.51
C ASN A 289 -21.96 -14.22 -10.14
N THR A 290 -21.66 -13.21 -10.97
CA THR A 290 -20.64 -12.17 -10.69
C THR A 290 -21.25 -10.94 -10.03
N GLY A 291 -21.89 -11.13 -8.87
CA GLY A 291 -22.53 -10.07 -8.09
C GLY A 291 -21.58 -9.28 -7.17
N ALA A 292 -22.15 -8.65 -6.15
CA ALA A 292 -21.37 -7.97 -5.11
C ALA A 292 -20.44 -8.96 -4.39
N GLY A 293 -19.17 -8.56 -4.22
CA GLY A 293 -18.14 -9.41 -3.60
C GLY A 293 -17.34 -10.26 -4.59
N PHE A 294 -17.62 -10.16 -5.90
CA PHE A 294 -16.70 -10.68 -6.92
C PHE A 294 -15.49 -9.77 -7.04
N ILE A 295 -14.29 -10.33 -6.93
CA ILE A 295 -13.04 -9.63 -7.22
C ILE A 295 -12.04 -10.62 -7.83
N CYS A 296 -11.33 -10.21 -8.87
CA CYS A 296 -10.18 -10.95 -9.38
C CYS A 296 -9.11 -10.01 -9.92
N THR A 297 -7.89 -10.51 -10.01
CA THR A 297 -6.78 -9.80 -10.66
C THR A 297 -6.51 -10.47 -12.00
N LEU A 298 -6.54 -9.73 -13.09
CA LEU A 298 -6.22 -10.20 -14.43
C LEU A 298 -4.84 -9.69 -14.84
N ILE A 299 -4.00 -10.57 -15.36
CA ILE A 299 -2.71 -10.24 -15.97
C ILE A 299 -2.73 -10.74 -17.41
N ASN A 300 -2.49 -9.85 -18.37
CA ASN A 300 -2.36 -10.23 -19.77
C ASN A 300 -0.91 -10.59 -20.08
N LEU A 301 -0.59 -11.88 -20.12
CA LEU A 301 0.71 -12.40 -20.54
C LEU A 301 0.70 -12.88 -22.00
N SER A 302 -0.40 -12.69 -22.72
CA SER A 302 -0.51 -13.07 -24.11
C SER A 302 0.24 -12.08 -25.01
N ALA A 303 0.49 -12.49 -26.26
CA ALA A 303 1.04 -11.61 -27.29
C ALA A 303 0.02 -10.62 -27.86
N GLY A 304 -1.27 -10.76 -27.53
CA GLY A 304 -2.34 -9.92 -28.04
C GLY A 304 -3.18 -9.27 -26.94
N GLU A 305 -4.23 -8.58 -27.36
CA GLU A 305 -5.09 -7.81 -26.46
C GLU A 305 -6.13 -8.70 -25.77
N VAL A 306 -6.45 -8.37 -24.52
CA VAL A 306 -7.63 -8.90 -23.83
C VAL A 306 -8.72 -7.84 -23.88
N THR A 307 -9.77 -8.12 -24.64
CA THR A 307 -10.92 -7.22 -24.81
C THR A 307 -11.94 -7.45 -23.70
N MET A 308 -12.27 -6.39 -22.98
CA MET A 308 -13.37 -6.32 -22.02
C MET A 308 -14.68 -6.21 -22.78
N GLY A 309 -15.37 -7.34 -22.89
CA GLY A 309 -16.61 -7.51 -23.63
C GLY A 309 -17.86 -7.22 -22.80
N ALA A 310 -18.95 -7.90 -23.15
CA ALA A 310 -20.26 -7.66 -22.57
C ALA A 310 -20.21 -7.75 -21.03
N GLY A 311 -20.68 -6.68 -20.40
CA GLY A 311 -20.84 -6.63 -18.95
C GLY A 311 -19.61 -6.22 -18.14
N ILE A 312 -18.53 -5.84 -18.82
CA ILE A 312 -17.33 -5.28 -18.19
C ILE A 312 -17.20 -3.82 -18.61
N SER A 313 -17.21 -2.90 -17.65
CA SER A 313 -17.16 -1.45 -17.88
C SER A 313 -15.95 -0.84 -17.20
N SER A 314 -15.42 0.25 -17.75
CA SER A 314 -14.26 0.94 -17.18
C SER A 314 -14.50 2.41 -16.90
N GLY A 315 -13.78 2.93 -15.90
CA GLY A 315 -13.82 4.35 -15.55
C GLY A 315 -13.21 5.27 -16.61
N SER A 316 -12.22 4.79 -17.36
CA SER A 316 -11.58 5.55 -18.43
C SER A 316 -12.26 5.38 -19.80
N GLY A 317 -13.26 4.51 -19.91
CA GLY A 317 -13.84 4.09 -21.19
C GLY A 317 -12.99 3.09 -21.98
N GLY A 318 -11.79 2.73 -21.50
CA GLY A 318 -10.95 1.71 -22.11
C GLY A 318 -11.61 0.33 -22.09
N THR A 319 -11.56 -0.38 -23.22
CA THR A 319 -12.14 -1.71 -23.42
C THR A 319 -11.09 -2.79 -23.63
N VAL A 320 -9.80 -2.45 -23.55
CA VAL A 320 -8.70 -3.35 -23.88
C VAL A 320 -7.63 -3.31 -22.81
N LEU A 321 -7.20 -4.48 -22.36
CA LEU A 321 -5.99 -4.68 -21.57
C LEU A 321 -4.86 -5.18 -22.50
N PRO A 322 -3.84 -4.37 -22.81
CA PRO A 322 -2.74 -4.72 -23.71
C PRO A 322 -1.80 -5.77 -23.10
N PRO A 323 -0.95 -6.41 -23.92
CA PRO A 323 0.11 -7.31 -23.45
C PRO A 323 0.96 -6.69 -22.34
N GLY A 324 1.25 -7.47 -21.30
CA GLY A 324 2.07 -7.06 -20.16
C GLY A 324 1.36 -6.18 -19.12
N ALA A 325 0.11 -5.80 -19.35
CA ALA A 325 -0.66 -5.02 -18.39
C ALA A 325 -1.45 -5.91 -17.42
N MET A 326 -1.85 -5.32 -16.29
CA MET A 326 -2.72 -5.95 -15.29
C MET A 326 -3.92 -5.07 -14.94
N ALA A 327 -5.00 -5.71 -14.50
CA ALA A 327 -6.23 -5.06 -14.07
C ALA A 327 -6.84 -5.77 -12.87
N THR A 328 -7.46 -5.01 -11.95
CA THR A 328 -8.38 -5.58 -10.96
C THR A 328 -9.80 -5.43 -11.47
N LEU A 329 -10.55 -6.53 -11.47
CA LEU A 329 -11.94 -6.60 -11.87
C LEU A 329 -12.80 -6.74 -10.60
N ILE A 330 -13.82 -5.89 -10.44
CA ILE A 330 -14.68 -5.84 -9.26
C ILE A 330 -16.14 -5.94 -9.69
N GLY A 331 -16.87 -6.94 -9.19
CA GLY A 331 -18.31 -7.08 -9.41
C GLY A 331 -19.10 -6.10 -8.56
N ILE A 332 -19.95 -5.31 -9.22
CA ILE A 332 -20.83 -4.33 -8.59
C ILE A 332 -22.27 -4.74 -8.86
N ARG A 333 -23.11 -4.74 -7.84
CA ARG A 333 -24.56 -4.89 -7.96
C ARG A 333 -25.25 -3.73 -7.26
N TYR A 334 -26.16 -3.07 -7.96
CA TYR A 334 -26.93 -1.94 -7.47
C TYR A 334 -28.36 -2.01 -8.03
N SER A 335 -29.22 -1.04 -7.67
CA SER A 335 -30.63 -1.04 -8.07
C SER A 335 -30.87 -1.03 -9.59
N GLY A 336 -29.90 -0.57 -10.39
CA GLY A 336 -29.97 -0.53 -11.84
C GLY A 336 -29.42 -1.77 -12.56
N GLY A 337 -28.92 -2.77 -11.82
CA GLY A 337 -28.36 -4.00 -12.39
C GLY A 337 -27.03 -4.41 -11.77
N ALA A 338 -26.29 -5.27 -12.49
CA ALA A 338 -24.95 -5.69 -12.11
C ALA A 338 -23.99 -5.53 -13.29
N PHE A 339 -22.74 -5.16 -13.00
CA PHE A 339 -21.65 -5.10 -13.96
C PHE A 339 -20.31 -5.40 -13.27
N VAL A 340 -19.30 -5.79 -14.05
CA VAL A 340 -17.92 -5.86 -13.57
C VAL A 340 -17.21 -4.57 -13.93
N TRP A 341 -16.62 -3.93 -12.94
CA TRP A 341 -15.86 -2.70 -13.09
C TRP A 341 -14.36 -2.97 -13.12
N TRP A 342 -13.64 -2.16 -13.90
CA TRP A 342 -12.20 -2.00 -13.74
C TRP A 342 -11.81 -0.55 -13.99
N ASN A 343 -10.64 -0.12 -13.53
CA ASN A 343 -10.25 1.29 -13.69
C ASN A 343 -10.02 1.68 -15.16
N GLY A 344 -9.79 0.69 -16.02
CA GLY A 344 -9.29 0.92 -17.37
C GLY A 344 -7.85 1.38 -17.33
N LEU A 345 -7.16 1.29 -18.47
CA LEU A 345 -5.91 2.04 -18.62
C LEU A 345 -6.28 3.47 -18.99
N ILE A 346 -5.78 4.42 -18.22
CA ILE A 346 -5.66 5.80 -18.71
C ILE A 346 -4.45 5.77 -19.64
N PRO A 347 -4.59 6.09 -20.94
CA PRO A 347 -3.43 6.24 -21.79
C PRO A 347 -2.55 7.33 -21.18
N ASN A 348 -1.43 6.95 -20.58
CA ASN A 348 -0.45 7.91 -20.04
C ASN A 348 0.31 8.64 -21.16
N ALA A 349 -0.03 8.39 -22.42
CA ALA A 349 0.41 9.22 -23.53
C ALA A 349 -0.52 10.44 -23.62
N PRO A 350 -0.08 11.65 -23.24
CA PRO A 350 -0.82 12.84 -23.62
C PRO A 350 -0.93 12.86 -25.14
N THR A 351 -2.15 12.71 -25.67
CA THR A 351 -2.37 12.86 -27.11
C THR A 351 -2.22 14.34 -27.44
N ILE A 352 -1.03 14.75 -27.89
CA ILE A 352 -0.82 16.08 -28.47
C ILE A 352 -1.44 16.03 -29.87
N THR A 353 -2.70 16.45 -29.97
CA THR A 353 -3.35 16.65 -31.25
C THR A 353 -2.78 17.91 -31.89
N ILE A 354 -1.77 17.76 -32.73
CA ILE A 354 -1.30 18.86 -33.60
C ILE A 354 -2.34 18.98 -34.71
N GLY A 355 -3.13 20.06 -34.71
CA GLY A 355 -3.98 20.38 -35.84
C GLY A 355 -3.15 20.45 -37.13
N THR A 356 -3.68 19.96 -38.24
CA THR A 356 -2.98 20.02 -39.53
C THR A 356 -2.52 21.45 -39.80
N VAL A 357 -1.21 21.67 -39.83
CA VAL A 357 -0.63 22.97 -40.15
C VAL A 357 -0.85 23.19 -41.63
N ALA A 358 -1.85 24.00 -41.98
CA ALA A 358 -2.01 24.49 -43.34
C ALA A 358 -0.81 25.40 -43.64
N ALA A 359 0.00 25.03 -44.65
CA ALA A 359 1.08 25.88 -45.09
C ALA A 359 0.49 27.23 -45.55
N PRO A 360 0.92 28.37 -44.99
CA PRO A 360 0.50 29.65 -45.51
C PRO A 360 0.94 29.80 -46.96
N ALA A 361 0.15 30.53 -47.75
CA ALA A 361 0.48 30.81 -49.14
C ALA A 361 1.88 31.44 -49.26
N ALA A 362 2.60 31.12 -50.33
CA ALA A 362 3.95 31.62 -50.55
C ALA A 362 3.99 33.16 -50.47
N GLY A 363 4.87 33.69 -49.61
CA GLY A 363 5.06 35.13 -49.43
C GLY A 363 4.20 35.79 -48.33
N VAL A 364 3.37 35.02 -47.60
CA VAL A 364 2.58 35.55 -46.48
C VAL A 364 3.34 35.34 -45.16
N PRO A 365 3.68 36.40 -44.39
CA PRO A 365 4.21 36.27 -43.04
C PRO A 365 3.19 35.57 -42.13
N PHE A 366 3.64 34.63 -41.29
CA PHE A 366 2.79 34.02 -40.26
C PHE A 366 3.52 34.00 -38.91
N ALA A 367 2.74 34.07 -37.83
CA ALA A 367 3.24 34.00 -36.47
C ALA A 367 3.14 32.55 -35.96
N ILE A 368 4.24 32.03 -35.38
CA ILE A 368 4.24 30.76 -34.66
C ILE A 368 3.99 31.10 -33.19
N GLY A 369 2.80 30.79 -32.70
CA GLY A 369 2.46 30.87 -31.27
C GLY A 369 2.01 29.51 -30.77
N GLY A 370 2.80 28.89 -29.90
CA GLY A 370 2.44 27.63 -29.24
C GLY A 370 3.41 27.32 -28.10
N GLY A 371 2.98 27.56 -26.87
CA GLY A 371 3.63 27.02 -25.66
C GLY A 371 3.11 25.62 -25.40
N ILE A 372 4.00 24.67 -25.10
CA ILE A 372 3.66 23.25 -24.96
C ILE A 372 3.12 22.90 -23.56
N PHE A 373 3.21 23.82 -22.58
CA PHE A 373 2.68 23.66 -21.22
C PHE A 373 2.03 24.96 -20.72
N ASN A 374 0.93 24.83 -19.98
CA ASN A 374 0.12 25.94 -19.47
C ASN A 374 0.44 26.36 -18.01
N ASP A 375 1.48 25.82 -17.39
CA ASP A 375 1.80 26.09 -15.97
C ASP A 375 3.17 26.74 -15.78
N ALA A 376 3.26 27.66 -14.80
CA ALA A 376 4.48 28.31 -14.36
C ALA A 376 5.31 27.34 -13.47
N PRO A 377 6.57 27.05 -13.80
CA PRO A 377 7.40 26.10 -13.03
C PRO A 377 7.71 26.63 -11.62
N SER A 378 7.49 25.81 -10.59
CA SER A 378 7.48 26.23 -9.17
C SER A 378 8.73 25.86 -8.35
N ALA A 379 9.61 24.95 -8.81
CA ALA A 379 10.93 24.74 -8.21
C ALA A 379 11.80 23.82 -9.09
N LEU A 380 13.12 24.02 -9.04
CA LEU A 380 14.11 23.14 -9.66
C LEU A 380 15.29 22.95 -8.69
N ASP A 381 15.50 21.71 -8.22
CA ASP A 381 16.71 21.28 -7.50
C ASP A 381 17.84 21.01 -8.51
N TYR A 382 19.08 21.43 -8.22
CA TYR A 382 20.23 21.28 -9.13
C TYR A 382 21.47 20.67 -8.46
N SER A 383 22.28 20.01 -9.28
CA SER A 383 23.60 19.44 -8.98
C SER A 383 24.38 19.33 -10.30
N LEU A 384 25.70 19.59 -10.32
CA LEU A 384 26.55 19.87 -11.49
C LEU A 384 27.47 18.69 -11.89
N ASP A 385 27.36 18.08 -13.08
CA ASP A 385 28.45 17.24 -13.59
C ASP A 385 28.85 17.60 -15.03
N GLY A 386 30.13 17.95 -15.19
CA GLY A 386 30.64 18.79 -16.27
C GLY A 386 31.38 18.08 -17.41
N GLY A 387 31.48 18.81 -18.52
CA GLY A 387 32.72 18.91 -19.29
C GLY A 387 32.86 18.06 -20.56
N ARG A 388 32.30 18.55 -21.69
CA ARG A 388 33.01 18.93 -22.94
C ARG A 388 32.04 19.00 -24.15
N PRO A 389 31.99 20.11 -24.92
CA PRO A 389 31.18 20.17 -26.15
C PRO A 389 31.98 19.64 -27.35
N GLY A 390 31.55 18.50 -27.89
CA GLY A 390 32.00 17.98 -29.17
C GLY A 390 31.30 18.69 -30.33
N TRP A 391 32.06 19.49 -31.06
CA TRP A 391 31.69 20.04 -32.37
C TRP A 391 31.54 18.90 -33.38
N TRP A 392 30.38 18.76 -34.03
CA TRP A 392 30.29 18.13 -35.35
C TRP A 392 29.34 18.89 -36.28
N GLN A 393 29.97 19.47 -37.29
CA GLN A 393 29.43 20.09 -38.48
C GLN A 393 29.12 18.99 -39.52
N ARG A 394 28.02 19.16 -40.26
CA ARG A 394 27.60 18.31 -41.39
C ARG A 394 28.69 18.12 -42.46
N ALA A 395 28.78 16.93 -43.04
CA ALA A 395 29.02 16.73 -44.48
C ALA A 395 28.49 15.38 -44.96
N LEU A 396 27.70 15.45 -46.05
CA LEU A 396 27.01 14.42 -46.86
C LEU A 396 25.71 13.82 -46.29
#